data_AF-A0A519HXR5-F1
#
_entry.id   AF-A0A519HXR5-F1
#
_cell.length_a   1.000
_cell.length_b   1.000
_cell.length_c   1.000
_cell.angle_alpha   90.00
_cell.angle_beta   90.00
_cell.angle_gamma   90.00
#
_symmetry.space_group_name_H-M   'P 1'
#
loop_
_entity.id
_entity.type
_entity.pdbx_description
1 polymer ?
#
loop_
_entity_poly.entity_id
_entity_poly.type
_entity_poly.pdbx_seq_one_letter_code
_entity_poly.pdbx_strand_id
1 'polypeptide(L)'
;MSRSRLISLLIGGLGLAACSERVIVRAASDVLVTIEEIKPGDPFATAQVRYLFAKPMPLAEGDPSLVARMSYDAVFDCARKTWGHRSQALTLADGRSVSQTYVQPDMDAPTPGSLGDSIVQGVCDPTVRKRRASRRPQASLERDYLETMGSGVIRR
;
A
#
# COMPACT_ATOMS: atom_id res chain seq x y z
N MET A 1 51.17 15.07 -34.71
CA MET A 1 50.03 15.96 -34.39
C MET A 1 48.78 15.40 -35.05
N SER A 2 47.86 14.81 -34.28
CA SER A 2 46.49 14.57 -34.75
C SER A 2 45.56 14.50 -33.54
N ARG A 3 44.63 15.45 -33.45
CA ARG A 3 43.67 15.60 -32.35
C ARG A 3 42.39 14.86 -32.71
N SER A 4 42.24 13.62 -32.25
CA SER A 4 40.94 12.94 -32.28
C SER A 4 40.08 13.46 -31.14
N ARG A 5 39.14 14.36 -31.46
CA ARG A 5 38.02 14.70 -30.58
C ARG A 5 36.98 13.59 -30.70
N LEU A 6 36.96 12.66 -29.75
CA LEU A 6 35.80 11.78 -29.57
C LEU A 6 34.83 12.47 -28.61
N ILE A 7 33.64 12.76 -29.15
CA ILE A 7 32.49 13.31 -28.46
C ILE A 7 31.98 12.24 -27.49
N SER A 8 32.12 12.48 -26.18
CA SER A 8 31.43 11.71 -25.16
C SER A 8 29.93 11.98 -25.27
N LEU A 9 29.19 11.04 -25.86
CA LEU A 9 27.74 11.02 -25.82
C LEU A 9 27.34 10.78 -24.35
N LEU A 10 26.98 11.86 -23.64
CA LEU A 10 26.26 11.80 -22.38
C LEU A 10 24.88 11.17 -22.67
N ILE A 11 24.79 9.85 -22.54
CA ILE A 11 23.50 9.19 -22.32
C ILE A 11 23.08 9.61 -20.92
N GLY A 12 22.39 10.76 -20.86
CA GLY A 12 21.66 11.19 -19.70
C GLY A 12 20.67 10.07 -19.37
N GLY A 13 21.02 9.29 -18.36
CA GLY A 13 20.09 8.43 -17.66
C GLY A 13 19.02 9.32 -17.05
N LEU A 14 17.99 9.63 -17.84
CA LEU A 14 16.67 9.90 -17.32
C LEU A 14 16.31 8.67 -16.50
N GLY A 15 16.60 8.74 -15.21
CA GLY A 15 15.99 7.89 -14.22
C GLY A 15 14.49 8.05 -14.42
N LEU A 16 13.91 7.09 -15.15
CA LEU A 16 12.50 6.81 -15.07
C LEU A 16 12.28 6.58 -13.58
N ALA A 17 11.80 7.62 -12.88
CA ALA A 17 11.18 7.46 -11.60
C ALA A 17 10.14 6.38 -11.84
N ALA A 18 10.46 5.15 -11.46
CA ALA A 18 9.60 4.01 -11.62
C ALA A 18 8.32 4.42 -10.92
N CYS A 19 7.29 4.75 -11.68
CA CYS A 19 5.97 5.01 -11.13
C CYS A 19 5.58 3.68 -10.52
N SER A 20 5.82 3.52 -9.22
CA SER A 20 5.50 2.30 -8.50
C SER A 20 4.00 2.06 -8.71
N GLU A 21 3.69 0.93 -9.34
CA GLU A 21 2.31 0.53 -9.59
C GLU A 21 1.58 0.48 -8.24
N ARG A 22 0.52 1.29 -8.11
CA ARG A 22 -0.30 1.37 -6.91
C ARG A 22 -1.68 0.86 -7.22
N VAL A 23 -2.22 0.02 -6.36
CA VAL A 23 -3.56 -0.57 -6.52
C VAL A 23 -4.47 -0.03 -5.44
N ILE A 24 -5.62 0.54 -5.82
CA ILE A 24 -6.64 0.96 -4.86
C ILE A 24 -7.58 -0.21 -4.60
N VAL A 25 -7.43 -0.83 -3.43
CA VAL A 25 -8.21 -2.01 -3.04
C VAL A 25 -9.57 -1.60 -2.47
N ARG A 26 -9.58 -0.52 -1.69
CA ARG A 26 -10.80 0.03 -1.11
C ARG A 26 -10.64 1.52 -0.93
N ALA A 27 -11.68 2.27 -1.29
CA ALA A 27 -11.86 3.67 -0.92
C ALA A 27 -13.32 3.79 -0.47
N ALA A 28 -13.54 3.76 0.85
CA ALA A 28 -14.85 3.79 1.47
C ALA A 28 -14.90 4.90 2.52
N SER A 29 -16.05 5.20 3.11
CA SER A 29 -16.19 6.33 4.05
C SER A 29 -15.34 6.22 5.32
N ASP A 30 -14.88 5.02 5.65
CA ASP A 30 -14.14 4.67 6.86
C ASP A 30 -12.64 4.47 6.60
N VAL A 31 -12.26 3.84 5.48
CA VAL A 31 -10.87 3.54 5.16
C VAL A 31 -10.52 3.67 3.68
N LEU A 32 -9.31 4.18 3.42
CA LEU A 32 -8.59 4.05 2.15
C LEU A 32 -7.52 2.97 2.31
N VAL A 33 -7.52 1.99 1.40
CA VAL A 33 -6.55 0.89 1.37
C VAL A 33 -5.86 0.84 0.01
N THR A 34 -4.55 0.99 0.03
CA THR A 34 -3.70 0.93 -1.17
C THR A 34 -2.66 -0.18 -1.05
N ILE A 35 -2.24 -0.72 -2.19
CA ILE A 35 -1.10 -1.63 -2.31
C ILE A 35 -0.06 -0.97 -3.18
N GLU A 36 1.20 -1.03 -2.77
CA GLU A 36 2.35 -0.45 -3.46
C GLU A 36 3.53 -1.42 -3.47
N GLU A 37 4.56 -1.06 -4.24
CA GLU A 37 5.84 -1.78 -4.28
C GLU A 37 5.67 -3.30 -4.54
N ILE A 38 4.70 -3.66 -5.38
CA ILE A 38 4.41 -5.05 -5.72
C ILE A 38 5.62 -5.63 -6.45
N LYS A 39 6.34 -6.54 -5.80
CA LYS A 39 7.45 -7.29 -6.35
C LYS A 39 6.99 -8.73 -6.58
N PRO A 40 6.94 -9.21 -7.83
CA PRO A 40 6.74 -10.62 -8.08
C PRO A 40 7.94 -11.40 -7.52
N GLY A 41 7.69 -12.60 -7.02
CA GLY A 41 8.72 -13.53 -6.60
C GLY A 41 8.22 -14.96 -6.70
N ASP A 42 9.17 -15.89 -6.79
CA ASP A 42 8.92 -17.33 -6.85
C ASP A 42 9.51 -17.96 -5.58
N PRO A 43 8.71 -18.58 -4.69
CA PRO A 43 7.27 -18.85 -4.82
C PRO A 43 6.35 -17.70 -4.34
N PHE A 44 6.90 -16.65 -3.72
CA PHE A 44 6.09 -15.63 -3.04
C PHE A 44 6.28 -14.23 -3.63
N ALA A 45 5.17 -13.53 -3.87
CA ALA A 45 5.19 -12.10 -4.15
C ALA A 45 5.23 -11.30 -2.84
N THR A 46 5.73 -10.07 -2.90
CA THR A 46 5.70 -9.13 -1.76
C THR A 46 5.08 -7.81 -2.18
N ALA A 47 4.39 -7.15 -1.27
CA ALA A 47 3.89 -5.80 -1.49
C ALA A 47 3.76 -5.05 -0.17
N GLN A 48 3.73 -3.73 -0.25
CA GLN A 48 3.38 -2.89 0.90
C GLN A 48 1.88 -2.56 0.84
N VAL A 49 1.16 -2.88 1.91
CA VAL A 49 -0.27 -2.55 2.04
C VAL A 49 -0.40 -1.38 3.00
N ARG A 50 -1.12 -0.33 2.62
CA ARG A 50 -1.30 0.89 3.42
C ARG A 50 -2.78 1.14 3.67
N TYR A 51 -3.08 1.54 4.90
CA TYR A 51 -4.40 1.87 5.40
C TYR A 51 -4.36 3.30 5.93
N LEU A 52 -5.33 4.10 5.52
CA LEU A 52 -5.61 5.41 6.07
C LEU A 52 -7.06 5.44 6.55
N PHE A 53 -7.24 5.62 7.85
CA PHE A 53 -8.56 5.69 8.46
C PHE A 53 -9.06 7.14 8.43
N ALA A 54 -10.28 7.35 7.96
CA ALA A 54 -10.90 8.68 7.97
C ALA A 54 -11.19 9.16 9.39
N LYS A 55 -11.53 8.22 10.28
CA LYS A 55 -11.65 8.41 11.72
C LYS A 55 -10.72 7.43 12.40
N PRO A 56 -9.76 7.88 13.22
CA PRO A 56 -8.88 6.97 13.94
C PRO A 56 -9.67 5.95 14.77
N MET A 57 -9.27 4.69 14.69
CA MET A 57 -9.96 3.57 15.37
C MET A 57 -9.09 3.01 16.50
N PRO A 58 -9.68 2.53 17.60
CA PRO A 58 -8.89 1.91 18.66
C PRO A 58 -8.23 0.61 18.18
N LEU A 59 -7.05 0.29 18.71
CA LEU A 59 -6.33 -0.95 18.38
C LEU A 59 -7.08 -2.21 18.82
N ALA A 60 -7.71 -2.13 19.99
CA ALA A 60 -8.54 -3.14 20.59
C ALA A 60 -9.69 -2.47 21.33
N GLU A 61 -10.74 -3.22 21.65
CA GLU A 61 -11.83 -2.71 22.47
C GLU A 61 -11.29 -2.19 23.81
N GLY A 62 -11.59 -0.94 24.14
CA GLY A 62 -11.11 -0.27 25.35
C GLY A 62 -9.71 0.34 25.28
N ASP A 63 -8.99 0.23 24.16
CA ASP A 63 -7.68 0.90 24.00
C ASP A 63 -7.88 2.41 23.74
N PRO A 64 -7.32 3.32 24.58
CA PRO A 64 -7.37 4.75 24.32
C PRO A 64 -6.51 5.19 23.12
N SER A 65 -5.58 4.33 22.66
CA SER A 65 -4.72 4.58 21.52
C SER A 65 -5.48 4.38 20.22
N LEU A 66 -5.68 5.47 19.48
CA LEU A 66 -6.38 5.44 18.20
C LEU A 66 -5.38 5.41 17.03
N VAL A 67 -5.56 4.47 16.10
CA VAL A 67 -4.76 4.29 14.90
C VAL A 67 -5.30 5.18 13.79
N ALA A 68 -4.48 6.10 13.29
CA ALA A 68 -4.81 6.92 12.13
C ALA A 68 -4.31 6.27 10.83
N ARG A 69 -3.16 5.60 10.87
CA ARG A 69 -2.56 4.91 9.72
C ARG A 69 -1.99 3.57 10.12
N MET A 70 -2.00 2.64 9.17
CA MET A 70 -1.38 1.33 9.32
C MET A 70 -0.73 0.92 8.00
N SER A 71 0.43 0.28 8.07
CA SER A 71 1.09 -0.30 6.90
C SER A 71 1.65 -1.67 7.22
N TYR A 72 1.58 -2.58 6.24
CA TYR A 72 2.17 -3.91 6.31
C TYR A 72 3.15 -4.10 5.17
N ASP A 73 4.30 -4.71 5.46
CA ASP A 73 5.05 -5.42 4.44
C ASP A 73 4.51 -6.86 4.38
N ALA A 74 3.79 -7.17 3.31
CA ALA A 74 3.04 -8.41 3.18
C ALA A 74 3.69 -9.37 2.17
N VAL A 75 3.46 -10.66 2.41
CA VAL A 75 3.86 -11.78 1.54
C VAL A 75 2.62 -12.46 1.02
N PHE A 76 2.67 -12.88 -0.24
CA PHE A 76 1.54 -13.49 -0.93
C PHE A 76 1.98 -14.78 -1.60
N ASP A 77 1.25 -15.86 -1.33
CA ASP A 77 1.27 -17.06 -2.14
C ASP A 77 0.11 -16.96 -3.14
N CYS A 78 0.42 -16.50 -4.35
CA CYS A 78 -0.60 -16.27 -5.36
C CYS A 78 -1.20 -17.55 -5.95
N ALA A 79 -0.52 -18.70 -5.79
CA ALA A 79 -1.02 -20.01 -6.19
C ALA A 79 -2.05 -20.53 -5.19
N ARG A 80 -1.79 -20.35 -3.89
CA ARG A 80 -2.68 -20.77 -2.79
C ARG A 80 -3.68 -19.71 -2.35
N LYS A 81 -3.57 -18.48 -2.87
CA LYS A 81 -4.37 -17.30 -2.48
C LYS A 81 -4.30 -17.01 -0.99
N THR A 82 -3.13 -17.22 -0.38
CA THR A 82 -2.87 -16.89 1.02
C THR A 82 -1.95 -15.69 1.13
N TRP A 83 -1.99 -15.03 2.28
CA TRP A 83 -1.14 -13.89 2.59
C TRP A 83 -0.78 -13.85 4.07
N GLY A 84 0.30 -13.15 4.38
CA GLY A 84 0.77 -12.95 5.75
C GLY A 84 1.62 -11.68 5.87
N HIS A 85 1.89 -11.27 7.10
CA HIS A 85 2.61 -10.03 7.40
C HIS A 85 4.06 -10.32 7.84
N ARG A 86 5.05 -9.66 7.23
CA ARG A 86 6.43 -9.65 7.76
C ARG A 86 6.66 -8.54 8.75
N SER A 87 6.01 -7.41 8.54
CA SER A 87 6.08 -6.26 9.42
C SER A 87 4.75 -5.56 9.45
N GLN A 88 4.50 -4.85 10.54
CA GLN A 88 3.41 -3.91 10.69
C GLN A 88 3.99 -2.62 11.28
N ALA A 89 3.57 -1.49 10.75
CA ALA A 89 3.78 -0.19 11.36
C ALA A 89 2.44 0.52 11.51
N LEU A 90 2.26 1.16 12.66
CA LEU A 90 1.08 1.90 13.06
C LEU A 90 1.48 3.33 13.34
N THR A 91 0.71 4.29 12.83
CA THR A 91 0.80 5.69 13.25
C THR A 91 -0.48 6.03 14.00
N LEU A 92 -0.31 6.38 15.28
CA LEU A 92 -1.39 6.77 16.15
C LEU A 92 -1.85 8.19 15.86
N ALA A 93 -3.06 8.53 16.29
CA ALA A 93 -3.65 9.86 16.12
C ALA A 93 -2.87 10.97 16.85
N ASP A 94 -2.15 10.60 17.92
CA ASP A 94 -1.24 11.49 18.67
C ASP A 94 0.15 11.64 18.02
N GLY A 95 0.38 11.00 16.87
CA GLY A 95 1.63 11.05 16.11
C GLY A 95 2.68 10.02 16.52
N ARG A 96 2.47 9.26 17.60
CA ARG A 96 3.37 8.14 17.96
C ARG A 96 3.34 7.06 16.88
N SER A 97 4.44 6.34 16.75
CA SER A 97 4.55 5.19 15.86
C SER A 97 4.88 3.93 16.64
N VAL A 98 4.21 2.84 16.29
CA VAL A 98 4.43 1.50 16.85
C VAL A 98 4.74 0.57 15.69
N SER A 99 5.79 -0.24 15.80
CA SER A 99 6.12 -1.23 14.78
C SER A 99 6.33 -2.61 15.39
N GLN A 100 6.01 -3.63 14.59
CA GLN A 100 6.20 -5.03 14.91
C GLN A 100 6.77 -5.73 13.68
N THR A 101 7.72 -6.63 13.90
CA THR A 101 8.30 -7.49 12.87
C THR A 101 8.05 -8.93 13.24
N TYR A 102 7.67 -9.74 12.25
CA TYR A 102 7.36 -11.14 12.40
C TYR A 102 8.50 -11.97 11.79
N VAL A 103 9.04 -12.92 12.54
CA VAL A 103 10.16 -13.77 12.11
C VAL A 103 9.75 -14.64 10.92
N GLN A 104 8.50 -15.10 10.91
CA GLN A 104 7.88 -15.81 9.80
C GLN A 104 6.43 -15.34 9.67
N PRO A 105 5.97 -14.97 8.46
CA PRO A 105 4.57 -14.62 8.26
C PRO A 105 3.71 -15.87 8.37
N ASP A 106 2.75 -15.87 9.30
CA ASP A 106 1.65 -16.82 9.28
C ASP A 106 0.79 -16.53 8.05
N MET A 107 0.64 -17.54 7.18
CA MET A 107 -0.01 -17.40 5.88
C MET A 107 -1.44 -17.92 5.96
N ASP A 108 -2.40 -17.01 5.84
CA ASP A 108 -3.83 -17.33 5.95
C ASP A 108 -4.57 -17.11 4.64
N ALA A 109 -5.62 -17.90 4.40
CA ALA A 109 -6.58 -17.64 3.33
C ALA A 109 -7.59 -16.59 3.79
N PRO A 110 -7.78 -15.48 3.05
CA PRO A 110 -8.77 -14.49 3.43
C PRO A 110 -10.19 -15.03 3.24
N THR A 111 -11.11 -14.58 4.08
CA THR A 111 -12.55 -14.85 3.87
C THR A 111 -13.01 -14.20 2.55
N PRO A 112 -13.71 -14.93 1.66
CA PRO A 112 -14.20 -14.36 0.41
C PRO A 112 -15.05 -13.10 0.62
N GLY A 113 -14.84 -12.08 -0.22
CA GLY A 113 -15.53 -10.78 -0.11
C GLY A 113 -15.03 -9.87 1.02
N SER A 114 -14.11 -10.33 1.86
CA SER A 114 -13.47 -9.48 2.87
C SER A 114 -12.49 -8.49 2.24
N LEU A 115 -12.03 -7.55 3.05
CA LEU A 115 -10.94 -6.65 2.64
C LEU A 115 -9.64 -7.43 2.34
N GLY A 116 -9.33 -8.47 3.14
CA GLY A 116 -8.17 -9.34 2.90
C GLY A 116 -8.24 -10.03 1.53
N ASP A 117 -9.41 -10.50 1.12
CA ASP A 117 -9.62 -11.11 -0.20
C ASP A 117 -9.38 -10.09 -1.33
N SER A 118 -9.88 -8.87 -1.16
CA SER A 118 -9.62 -7.78 -2.11
C SER A 118 -8.12 -7.42 -2.20
N ILE A 119 -7.37 -7.50 -1.10
CA ILE A 119 -5.92 -7.26 -1.08
C ILE A 119 -5.20 -8.37 -1.87
N VAL A 120 -5.51 -9.64 -1.57
CA VAL A 120 -4.93 -10.79 -2.26
C VAL A 120 -5.24 -10.73 -3.75
N GLN A 121 -6.47 -10.38 -4.16
CA GLN A 121 -6.82 -10.19 -5.57
C GLN A 121 -6.04 -9.04 -6.21
N GLY A 122 -5.89 -7.91 -5.50
CA GLY A 122 -5.13 -6.75 -5.97
C GLY A 122 -3.66 -7.06 -6.28
N VAL A 123 -3.06 -7.99 -5.52
CA VAL A 123 -1.71 -8.48 -5.80
C VAL A 123 -1.75 -9.61 -6.84
N CYS A 124 -2.54 -10.66 -6.63
CA CYS A 124 -2.36 -11.93 -7.33
C CYS A 124 -3.18 -12.09 -8.63
N ASP A 125 -4.09 -11.18 -8.94
CA ASP A 125 -4.84 -11.17 -10.20
C ASP A 125 -4.40 -9.96 -11.06
N PRO A 126 -3.67 -10.19 -12.17
CA PRO A 126 -3.22 -9.12 -13.08
C PRO A 126 -4.36 -8.26 -13.64
N THR A 127 -5.55 -8.84 -13.84
CA THR A 127 -6.72 -8.14 -14.37
C THR A 127 -7.30 -7.20 -13.31
N VAL A 128 -7.41 -7.65 -12.06
CA VAL A 128 -7.83 -6.80 -10.94
C VAL A 128 -6.79 -5.70 -10.71
N ARG A 129 -5.50 -6.04 -10.69
CA ARG A 129 -4.39 -5.10 -10.53
C ARG A 129 -4.48 -3.97 -11.55
N LYS A 130 -4.59 -4.31 -12.85
CA LYS A 130 -4.72 -3.33 -13.93
C LYS A 130 -5.96 -2.46 -13.82
N ARG A 131 -7.12 -3.04 -13.48
CA ARG A 131 -8.40 -2.31 -13.35
C ARG A 131 -8.40 -1.32 -12.18
N ARG A 132 -7.65 -1.63 -11.12
CA ARG A 132 -7.58 -0.82 -9.88
C ARG A 132 -6.28 -0.02 -9.76
N ALA A 133 -5.44 -0.04 -10.80
CA ALA A 133 -4.18 0.67 -10.81
C ALA A 133 -4.40 2.19 -10.82
N SER A 134 -3.64 2.90 -10.00
CA SER A 134 -3.58 4.36 -9.95
C SER A 134 -2.14 4.79 -10.15
N ARG A 135 -1.94 5.81 -11.00
CA ARG A 135 -0.65 6.49 -11.16
C ARG A 135 -0.51 7.72 -10.28
N ARG A 136 -1.54 8.07 -9.51
CA ARG A 136 -1.51 9.24 -8.64
C ARG A 136 -0.53 9.00 -7.48
N PRO A 137 0.20 10.04 -7.03
CA PRO A 137 1.02 9.94 -5.82
C PRO A 137 0.17 9.58 -4.60
N GLN A 138 0.72 8.77 -3.68
CA GLN A 138 0.02 8.35 -2.47
C GLN A 138 -0.49 9.56 -1.67
N ALA A 139 0.36 10.57 -1.44
CA ALA A 139 -0.02 11.79 -0.73
C ALA A 139 -1.23 12.51 -1.34
N SER A 140 -1.36 12.49 -2.68
CA SER A 140 -2.51 13.08 -3.36
C SER A 140 -3.77 12.23 -3.24
N LEU A 141 -3.66 10.91 -3.11
CA LEU A 141 -4.81 10.04 -2.84
C LEU A 141 -5.28 10.22 -1.40
N GLU A 142 -4.34 10.24 -0.45
CA GLU A 142 -4.64 10.43 0.97
C GLU A 142 -5.29 11.78 1.25
N ARG A 143 -4.78 12.86 0.63
CA ARG A 143 -5.36 14.20 0.77
C ARG A 143 -6.79 14.24 0.25
N ASP A 144 -7.03 13.84 -1.00
CA ASP A 144 -8.39 13.86 -1.58
C ASP A 144 -9.37 13.00 -0.77
N TYR A 145 -8.89 11.87 -0.28
CA TYR A 145 -9.65 10.99 0.60
C TYR A 145 -10.08 11.71 1.89
N LEU A 146 -9.12 12.30 2.61
CA LEU A 146 -9.39 13.03 3.86
C LEU A 146 -10.22 14.30 3.62
N GLU A 147 -10.01 15.02 2.52
CA GLU A 147 -10.83 16.17 2.13
C GLU A 147 -12.28 15.76 1.89
N THR A 148 -12.50 14.64 1.18
CA THR A 148 -13.84 14.10 0.93
C THR A 148 -14.55 13.74 2.24
N MET A 149 -13.84 13.13 3.18
CA MET A 149 -14.42 12.69 4.46
C MET A 149 -14.56 13.83 5.48
N GLY A 150 -13.65 14.81 5.48
CA GLY A 150 -13.70 16.00 6.33
C GLY A 150 -14.74 17.02 5.87
N SER A 151 -14.99 17.13 4.56
CA SER A 151 -16.00 18.03 4.00
C SER A 151 -17.43 17.58 4.27
N GLY A 152 -17.64 16.35 4.73
CA GLY A 152 -18.95 15.82 5.15
C GLY A 152 -19.47 16.39 6.48
N VAL A 153 -18.67 17.18 7.22
CA VAL A 153 -19.07 17.78 8.51
C VAL A 153 -19.78 19.14 8.34
N ILE A 154 -19.73 19.76 7.15
CA ILE A 154 -20.36 21.08 6.90
C ILE A 154 -21.49 20.97 5.86
N ARG A 155 -22.40 20.01 6.01
CA ARG A 155 -23.71 20.04 5.34
C ARG A 155 -24.75 19.22 6.14
N ARG A 156 -25.09 19.66 7.34
CA ARG A 156 -26.41 19.47 7.95
C ARG A 156 -26.76 20.66 8.81
#